data_AF-A0A971KPI7-F1
#
_entry.id   AF-A0A971KPI7-F1
#
_cell.length_a   1.000
_cell.length_b   1.000
_cell.length_c   1.000
_cell.angle_alpha   90.00
_cell.angle_beta   90.00
_cell.angle_gamma   90.00
#
_symmetry.space_group_name_H-M   'P 1'
#
loop_
_entity.id
_entity.type
_entity.pdbx_description
1 polymer ?
#
loop_
_entity_poly.entity_id
_entity_poly.type
_entity_poly.pdbx_seq_one_letter_code
_entity_poly.pdbx_strand_id
1 'polypeptide(L)'
;NKNYDKYNCIPNWAKKSLENHMVDKREYIYDLKTLEKGLTHDDYWNTAQKEMVITGKMHGYMRMYWGKKIIEWANNPEEAFRVMTYLNNKYNIDGRDANSYAGIAWCFGKHDRPWKERQIFGMIRYMNQEGLDRKFKMDEYKKIVDNLKL
;
A
#
# COMPACT_ATOMS: atom_id res chain seq x y z
N ASN A 1 -10.69 13.21 15.46
CA ASN A 1 -10.10 11.90 15.85
C ASN A 1 -8.64 12.16 16.22
N LYS A 2 -8.17 11.86 17.44
CA LYS A 2 -6.78 12.17 17.86
C LYS A 2 -5.74 11.13 17.41
N ASN A 3 -6.17 9.99 16.89
CA ASN A 3 -5.31 8.88 16.49
C ASN A 3 -5.38 8.63 14.98
N TYR A 4 -5.75 9.61 14.16
CA TYR A 4 -6.01 9.40 12.72
C TYR A 4 -4.81 8.85 11.95
N ASP A 5 -3.60 9.09 12.46
CA ASP A 5 -2.29 8.75 11.92
C ASP A 5 -1.68 7.48 12.55
N LYS A 6 -2.44 6.76 13.37
CA LYS A 6 -2.02 5.50 14.01
C LYS A 6 -2.85 4.33 13.50
N TYR A 7 -2.28 3.13 13.53
CA TYR A 7 -2.97 1.89 13.14
C TYR A 7 -4.31 1.70 13.87
N ASN A 8 -4.42 2.14 15.13
CA ASN A 8 -5.66 2.11 15.91
C ASN A 8 -6.83 2.97 15.34
N CYS A 9 -6.64 3.68 14.23
CA CYS A 9 -7.68 4.46 13.57
C CYS A 9 -8.59 3.65 12.63
N ILE A 10 -8.24 2.38 12.39
CA ILE A 10 -8.97 1.48 11.48
C ILE A 10 -10.16 0.83 12.21
N PRO A 11 -11.19 0.37 11.48
CA PRO A 11 -12.35 -0.28 12.09
C PRO A 11 -12.00 -1.58 12.85
N ASN A 12 -12.73 -1.87 13.93
CA ASN A 12 -12.51 -3.07 14.74
C ASN A 12 -12.61 -4.38 13.94
N TRP A 13 -13.49 -4.46 12.94
CA TRP A 13 -13.62 -5.67 12.10
C TRP A 13 -12.35 -5.93 11.30
N ALA A 14 -11.73 -4.88 10.76
CA ALA A 14 -10.52 -4.94 9.97
C ALA A 14 -9.33 -5.32 10.84
N LYS A 15 -9.21 -4.66 12.01
CA LYS A 15 -8.15 -4.94 12.99
C LYS A 15 -8.17 -6.41 13.42
N LYS A 16 -9.34 -6.92 13.86
CA LYS A 16 -9.49 -8.33 14.26
C LYS A 16 -9.17 -9.29 13.13
N SER A 17 -9.64 -8.99 11.92
CA SER A 17 -9.39 -9.86 10.77
C SER A 17 -7.89 -9.93 10.44
N LEU A 18 -7.19 -8.80 10.40
CA LEU A 18 -5.74 -8.78 10.17
C LEU A 18 -4.95 -9.46 11.31
N GLU A 19 -5.38 -9.27 12.57
CA GLU A 19 -4.75 -9.89 13.73
C GLU A 19 -4.86 -11.42 13.71
N ASN A 20 -6.01 -11.96 13.30
CA ASN A 20 -6.20 -13.41 13.14
C ASN A 20 -5.25 -14.03 12.10
N HIS A 21 -4.77 -13.23 11.15
CA HIS A 21 -3.86 -13.66 10.08
C HIS A 21 -2.39 -13.25 10.33
N MET A 22 -2.02 -12.86 11.55
CA MET A 22 -0.62 -12.55 11.89
C MET A 22 0.33 -13.75 11.78
N VAL A 23 -0.19 -14.97 11.94
CA VAL A 23 0.62 -16.20 11.91
C VAL A 23 0.78 -16.81 10.52
N ASP A 24 0.06 -16.29 9.53
CA ASP A 24 0.15 -16.80 8.15
C ASP A 24 1.58 -16.69 7.62
N LYS A 25 1.99 -17.62 6.75
CA LYS A 25 3.29 -17.50 6.10
C LYS A 25 3.23 -16.39 5.04
N ARG A 26 4.14 -15.43 5.12
CA ARG A 26 4.37 -14.43 4.06
C ARG A 26 5.40 -14.99 3.09
N GLU A 27 5.13 -14.87 1.80
CA GLU A 27 6.07 -15.30 0.75
C GLU A 27 7.27 -14.34 0.68
N TYR A 28 7.01 -13.05 0.83
CA TYR A 28 8.00 -11.99 0.84
C TYR A 28 7.84 -11.11 2.07
N ILE A 29 8.96 -10.68 2.63
CA ILE A 29 9.02 -9.66 3.67
C ILE A 29 10.10 -8.66 3.28
N TYR A 30 9.76 -7.39 3.17
CA TYR A 30 10.69 -6.35 2.77
C TYR A 30 10.92 -5.34 3.89
N ASP A 31 12.18 -4.96 4.09
CA ASP A 31 12.52 -3.85 4.97
C ASP A 31 12.16 -2.50 4.33
N LEU A 32 12.14 -1.46 5.17
CA LEU A 32 11.82 -0.11 4.72
C LEU A 32 12.75 0.37 3.60
N LYS A 33 14.04 0.02 3.65
CA LYS A 33 15.03 0.48 2.66
C LYS A 33 14.78 -0.14 1.28
N THR A 34 14.36 -1.40 1.24
CA THR A 34 14.02 -2.13 0.02
C THR A 34 12.74 -1.58 -0.60
N LEU A 35 11.71 -1.37 0.23
CA LEU A 35 10.47 -0.72 -0.19
C LEU A 35 10.71 0.70 -0.69
N GLU A 36 11.46 1.52 0.06
CA GLU A 36 11.75 2.90 -0.30
C GLU A 36 12.46 3.03 -1.65
N LYS A 37 13.38 2.11 -1.96
CA LYS A 37 14.13 2.07 -3.22
C LYS A 37 13.35 1.44 -4.38
N GLY A 38 12.18 0.86 -4.16
CA GLY A 38 11.44 0.16 -5.21
C GLY A 38 12.16 -1.10 -5.69
N LEU A 39 12.68 -1.92 -4.76
CA LEU A 39 13.46 -3.13 -5.07
C LEU A 39 12.73 -4.41 -4.64
N THR A 40 11.44 -4.50 -4.95
CA THR A 40 10.62 -5.70 -4.71
C THR A 40 10.61 -6.61 -5.94
N HIS A 41 10.00 -7.79 -5.83
CA HIS A 41 9.75 -8.66 -6.96
C HIS A 41 8.66 -8.14 -7.91
N ASP A 42 7.85 -7.17 -7.49
CA ASP A 42 6.71 -6.65 -8.25
C ASP A 42 7.10 -5.38 -9.01
N ASP A 43 7.24 -5.52 -10.33
CA ASP A 43 7.62 -4.44 -11.23
C ASP A 43 6.66 -3.25 -11.21
N TYR A 44 5.35 -3.49 -11.09
CA TYR A 44 4.36 -2.40 -11.07
C TYR A 44 4.35 -1.67 -9.74
N TRP A 45 4.61 -2.37 -8.64
CA TRP A 45 4.84 -1.74 -7.34
C TRP A 45 6.11 -0.88 -7.35
N ASN A 46 7.21 -1.41 -7.87
CA ASN A 46 8.48 -0.69 -8.00
C ASN A 46 8.31 0.56 -8.88
N THR A 47 7.56 0.43 -9.97
CA THR A 47 7.21 1.55 -10.86
C THR A 47 6.42 2.62 -10.11
N ALA A 48 5.38 2.25 -9.36
CA ALA A 48 4.59 3.21 -8.58
C ALA A 48 5.43 3.92 -7.50
N GLN A 49 6.30 3.18 -6.81
CA GLN A 49 7.25 3.75 -5.86
C GLN A 49 8.18 4.76 -6.54
N LYS A 50 8.73 4.42 -7.71
CA LYS A 50 9.59 5.31 -8.52
C LYS A 50 8.85 6.58 -8.96
N GLU A 51 7.61 6.46 -9.44
CA GLU A 51 6.77 7.62 -9.79
C GLU A 51 6.64 8.58 -8.62
N MET A 52 6.33 8.05 -7.43
CA MET A 52 6.20 8.84 -6.20
C MET A 52 7.50 9.56 -5.84
N VAL A 53 8.64 8.86 -5.91
CA VAL A 53 9.95 9.41 -5.53
C VAL A 53 10.40 10.51 -6.49
N ILE A 54 10.18 10.34 -7.80
CA ILE A 54 10.65 11.29 -8.81
C ILE A 54 9.71 12.51 -8.92
N THR A 55 8.40 12.28 -8.98
CA THR A 55 7.44 13.35 -9.27
C THR A 55 6.85 13.99 -8.01
N GLY A 56 7.02 13.34 -6.87
CA GLY A 56 6.30 13.68 -5.64
C GLY A 56 4.80 13.36 -5.70
N LYS A 57 4.33 12.58 -6.67
CA LYS A 57 2.91 12.23 -6.82
C LYS A 57 2.72 10.85 -7.44
N MET A 58 2.28 9.89 -6.64
CA MET A 58 1.82 8.60 -7.15
C MET A 58 0.39 8.69 -7.69
N HIS A 59 0.11 8.05 -8.83
CA HIS A 59 -1.25 7.93 -9.37
C HIS A 59 -2.23 7.33 -8.35
N GLY A 60 -3.42 7.89 -8.23
CA GLY A 60 -4.36 7.56 -7.14
C GLY A 60 -4.75 6.07 -7.09
N TYR A 61 -4.95 5.43 -8.24
CA TYR A 61 -5.23 3.99 -8.27
C TYR A 61 -4.01 3.17 -7.81
N MET A 62 -2.80 3.61 -8.17
CA MET A 62 -1.57 2.93 -7.76
C MET A 62 -1.30 3.09 -6.27
N ARG A 63 -1.72 4.19 -5.61
CA ARG A 63 -1.64 4.31 -4.14
C ARG A 63 -2.40 3.20 -3.41
N MET A 64 -3.57 2.81 -3.93
CA MET A 64 -4.34 1.69 -3.38
C MET A 64 -3.59 0.38 -3.53
N TYR A 65 -3.11 0.10 -4.75
CA TYR A 65 -2.32 -1.11 -5.04
C TYR A 65 -1.06 -1.18 -4.16
N TRP A 66 -0.29 -0.10 -4.17
CA TRP A 66 0.94 0.09 -3.42
C TRP A 66 0.75 -0.18 -1.92
N GLY A 67 -0.31 0.39 -1.33
CA GLY A 67 -0.62 0.19 0.08
C GLY A 67 -1.02 -1.24 0.40
N LYS A 68 -1.82 -1.88 -0.45
CA LYS A 68 -2.20 -3.29 -0.27
C LYS A 68 -1.00 -4.22 -0.30
N LYS A 69 -0.03 -3.96 -1.19
CA LYS A 69 1.20 -4.75 -1.26
C LYS A 69 2.11 -4.58 -0.05
N ILE A 70 2.19 -3.37 0.54
CA ILE A 70 2.91 -3.20 1.81
C ILE A 70 2.29 -4.02 2.94
N ILE A 71 0.95 -4.17 2.97
CA ILE A 71 0.29 -5.07 3.93
C ILE A 71 0.69 -6.53 3.69
N GLU A 72 0.78 -6.94 2.42
CA GLU A 72 1.18 -8.31 2.03
C GLU A 72 2.62 -8.65 2.41
N TRP A 73 3.52 -7.66 2.44
CA TRP A 73 4.96 -7.86 2.59
C TRP A 73 5.56 -7.30 3.89
N ALA A 74 4.74 -6.86 4.84
CA ALA A 74 5.19 -6.46 6.16
C ALA A 74 5.11 -7.63 7.15
N ASN A 75 5.92 -7.59 8.22
CA ASN A 75 5.83 -8.61 9.28
C ASN A 75 4.46 -8.57 9.97
N ASN A 76 3.89 -7.37 10.14
CA ASN A 76 2.59 -7.19 10.76
C ASN A 76 1.87 -5.92 10.23
N PRO A 77 0.55 -5.80 10.47
CA PRO A 77 -0.25 -4.68 9.96
C PRO A 77 0.15 -3.30 10.50
N GLU A 78 0.62 -3.22 11.74
CA GLU A 78 1.05 -1.97 12.35
C GLU A 78 2.34 -1.45 11.71
N GLU A 79 3.28 -2.35 11.41
CA GLU A 79 4.47 -2.05 10.63
C GLU A 79 4.10 -1.58 9.22
N ALA A 80 3.18 -2.27 8.54
CA ALA A 80 2.68 -1.85 7.23
C ALA A 80 2.14 -0.42 7.27
N PHE A 81 1.30 -0.10 8.27
CA PHE A 81 0.72 1.23 8.43
C PHE A 81 1.80 2.29 8.65
N ARG A 82 2.79 2.00 9.50
CA ARG A 82 3.92 2.88 9.77
C ARG A 82 4.76 3.14 8.52
N VAL A 83 5.10 2.09 7.78
CA VAL A 83 5.88 2.19 6.53
C VAL A 83 5.11 2.99 5.47
N MET A 84 3.83 2.69 5.28
CA MET A 84 2.99 3.45 4.35
C MET A 84 2.93 4.93 4.69
N THR A 85 2.73 5.25 5.97
CA THR A 85 2.67 6.63 6.46
C THR A 85 4.00 7.36 6.27
N TYR A 86 5.11 6.70 6.60
CA TYR A 86 6.44 7.26 6.41
C TYR A 86 6.72 7.59 4.94
N LEU A 87 6.56 6.62 4.04
CA LEU A 87 6.88 6.79 2.63
C LEU A 87 5.95 7.82 1.96
N ASN A 88 4.65 7.74 2.24
CA ASN A 88 3.69 8.71 1.70
C ASN A 88 4.03 10.13 2.15
N ASN A 89 4.33 10.33 3.44
CA ASN A 89 4.64 11.66 3.95
C ASN A 89 6.00 12.15 3.45
N LYS A 90 6.98 11.27 3.29
CA LYS A 90 8.31 11.65 2.82
C LYS A 90 8.29 12.15 1.37
N TYR A 91 7.57 11.47 0.49
CA TYR A 91 7.68 11.69 -0.95
C TYR A 91 6.49 12.40 -1.58
N ASN A 92 5.24 12.13 -1.16
CA ASN A 92 4.11 12.80 -1.79
C ASN A 92 4.03 14.27 -1.37
N ILE A 93 3.91 15.18 -2.35
CA ILE A 93 3.68 16.61 -2.13
C ILE A 93 2.34 16.86 -1.42
N ASP A 94 1.36 16.00 -1.68
CA ASP A 94 0.05 15.96 -1.02
C ASP A 94 0.02 14.99 0.16
N GLY A 95 1.20 14.61 0.69
CA GLY A 95 1.35 13.87 1.94
C GLY A 95 1.11 14.74 3.17
N ARG A 96 1.03 14.11 4.35
CA ARG A 96 0.68 14.77 5.64
C ARG A 96 -0.65 15.52 5.61
N ASP A 97 -1.55 15.15 4.70
CA ASP A 97 -2.89 15.70 4.58
C ASP A 97 -3.94 14.71 5.13
N ALA A 98 -5.10 15.25 5.54
CA ALA A 98 -6.22 14.44 6.01
C ALA A 98 -6.63 13.36 4.99
N ASN A 99 -6.61 13.67 3.69
CA ASN A 99 -6.91 12.71 2.64
C ASN A 99 -5.84 11.62 2.57
N SER A 100 -4.56 11.94 2.79
CA SER A 100 -3.50 10.93 2.78
C SER A 100 -3.70 9.92 3.90
N TYR A 101 -3.96 10.39 5.13
CA TYR A 101 -4.20 9.49 6.27
C TYR A 101 -5.49 8.68 6.09
N ALA A 102 -6.55 9.28 5.53
CA ALA A 102 -7.77 8.57 5.21
C ALA A 102 -7.53 7.49 4.13
N GLY A 103 -6.74 7.78 3.10
CA GLY A 103 -6.36 6.84 2.04
C GLY A 103 -5.49 5.68 2.53
N ILE A 104 -4.53 5.96 3.43
CA ILE A 104 -3.74 4.92 4.11
C ILE A 104 -4.68 4.05 4.93
N ALA A 105 -5.53 4.63 5.79
CA ALA A 105 -6.47 3.86 6.61
C ALA A 105 -7.50 3.09 5.77
N TRP A 106 -7.90 3.60 4.60
CA TRP A 106 -8.73 2.87 3.64
C TRP A 106 -8.03 1.61 3.14
N CYS A 107 -6.69 1.64 3.03
CA CYS A 107 -5.95 0.44 2.68
C CYS A 107 -6.18 -0.71 3.68
N PHE A 108 -6.48 -0.37 4.94
CA PHE A 108 -6.82 -1.28 6.04
C PHE A 108 -8.33 -1.35 6.33
N GLY A 109 -9.19 -0.98 5.37
CA GLY A 109 -10.64 -1.19 5.48
C GLY A 109 -11.44 -0.02 6.07
N LYS A 110 -10.81 1.12 6.38
CA LYS A 110 -11.57 2.32 6.77
C LYS A 110 -12.40 2.84 5.59
N HIS A 111 -13.70 3.09 5.81
CA HIS A 111 -14.64 3.46 4.74
C HIS A 111 -14.77 2.41 3.62
N ASP A 112 -14.36 1.17 3.87
CA ASP A 112 -14.63 0.02 3.01
C ASP A 112 -15.47 -1.01 3.80
N ARG A 113 -15.92 -2.06 3.10
CA ARG A 113 -16.63 -3.20 3.68
C ARG A 113 -15.73 -4.44 3.75
N PRO A 114 -16.11 -5.48 4.53
CA PRO A 114 -15.44 -6.77 4.48
C PRO A 114 -15.51 -7.41 3.09
N TRP A 115 -14.44 -8.10 2.70
CA TRP A 115 -14.31 -8.90 1.48
C TRP A 115 -14.14 -10.39 1.83
N LYS A 116 -14.13 -11.25 0.81
CA LYS A 116 -13.83 -12.68 0.98
C LYS A 116 -12.49 -12.84 1.70
N GLU A 117 -12.50 -13.64 2.75
CA GLU A 117 -11.33 -13.91 3.58
C GLU A 117 -10.20 -14.57 2.77
N ARG A 118 -8.97 -14.14 3.04
CA ARG A 118 -7.73 -14.60 2.40
C ARG A 118 -6.60 -14.61 3.42
N GLN A 119 -5.63 -15.50 3.23
CA GLN A 119 -4.37 -15.44 3.97
C GLN A 119 -3.74 -14.04 3.93
N ILE A 120 -3.11 -13.65 5.03
CA ILE A 120 -2.46 -12.35 5.29
C ILE A 120 -3.46 -11.19 5.40
N PHE A 121 -4.37 -11.03 4.45
CA PHE A 121 -5.31 -9.91 4.39
C PHE A 121 -6.54 -10.09 5.27
N GLY A 122 -6.88 -11.31 5.65
CA GLY A 122 -8.21 -11.63 6.16
C GLY A 122 -9.28 -11.11 5.20
N MET A 123 -10.20 -10.30 5.71
CA MET A 123 -11.31 -9.70 4.98
C MET A 123 -10.98 -8.31 4.39
N ILE A 124 -9.73 -7.87 4.42
CA ILE A 124 -9.32 -6.66 3.71
C ILE A 124 -9.41 -6.89 2.20
N ARG A 125 -9.87 -5.88 1.46
CA ARG A 125 -9.92 -5.92 -0.01
C ARG A 125 -8.57 -6.32 -0.59
N TYR A 126 -8.54 -7.34 -1.44
CA TYR A 126 -7.30 -7.74 -2.11
C TYR A 126 -7.10 -7.02 -3.44
N MET A 127 -5.84 -6.75 -3.82
CA MET A 127 -5.44 -6.25 -5.14
C MET A 127 -4.16 -6.96 -5.59
N ASN A 128 -4.11 -7.36 -6.86
CA ASN A 128 -2.99 -8.07 -7.49
C ASN A 128 -2.68 -7.54 -8.88
N GLN A 129 -1.51 -7.94 -9.38
CA GLN A 129 -0.97 -7.56 -10.67
C GLN A 129 -1.95 -7.91 -11.81
N GLU A 130 -2.50 -9.12 -11.84
CA GLU A 130 -3.43 -9.52 -12.90
C GLU A 130 -4.71 -8.66 -12.88
N GLY A 131 -5.07 -8.13 -11.71
CA GLY A 131 -6.16 -7.17 -11.56
C GLY A 131 -5.86 -5.79 -12.14
N LEU A 132 -4.60 -5.36 -12.16
CA LEU A 132 -4.16 -4.16 -12.83
C LEU A 132 -4.15 -4.35 -14.35
N ASP A 133 -3.58 -5.45 -14.84
CA ASP A 133 -3.45 -5.74 -16.28
C ASP A 133 -4.80 -5.83 -16.99
N ARG A 134 -5.81 -6.37 -16.31
CA ARG A 134 -7.19 -6.38 -16.85
C ARG A 134 -7.82 -5.01 -16.95
N LYS A 135 -7.36 -4.02 -16.19
CA LYS A 135 -7.99 -2.69 -16.07
C LYS A 135 -7.25 -1.60 -16.81
N PHE A 136 -5.93 -1.71 -16.94
CA PHE A 136 -5.07 -0.65 -17.44
C PHE A 136 -3.96 -1.22 -18.31
N LYS A 137 -3.37 -0.35 -19.13
CA LYS A 137 -2.19 -0.66 -19.90
C LYS A 137 -0.93 -0.45 -19.06
N MET A 138 -0.66 -1.40 -18.17
CA MET A 138 0.41 -1.26 -17.18
C MET A 138 1.80 -1.16 -17.80
N ASP A 139 2.04 -1.78 -18.95
CA ASP A 139 3.30 -1.63 -19.69
C ASP A 139 3.51 -0.20 -20.22
N GLU A 140 2.44 0.50 -20.61
CA GLU A 140 2.54 1.91 -21.00
C GLU A 140 2.84 2.78 -19.76
N TYR A 141 2.18 2.51 -18.62
CA TYR A 141 2.48 3.19 -17.36
C TYR A 141 3.95 3.02 -16.94
N LYS A 142 4.47 1.78 -16.99
CA LYS A 142 5.89 1.49 -16.72
C LYS A 142 6.82 2.28 -17.63
N LYS A 143 6.57 2.28 -18.95
CA LYS A 143 7.36 3.07 -19.90
C LYS A 143 7.33 4.57 -19.60
N ILE A 144 6.18 5.13 -19.24
CA ILE A 144 6.06 6.55 -18.89
C ILE A 144 6.95 6.87 -17.69
N VAL A 145 6.84 6.09 -16.62
CA VAL A 145 7.60 6.31 -15.37
C VAL A 145 9.09 6.05 -15.58
N ASP A 146 9.47 5.09 -16.41
CA ASP A 146 10.88 4.80 -16.72
C ASP A 146 11.57 5.92 -17.50
N ASN A 147 10.80 6.70 -18.27
CA ASN A 147 11.29 7.87 -18.98
C ASN A 147 11.36 9.15 -18.13
N LEU A 148 10.89 9.12 -16.88
CA LEU A 148 11.06 10.23 -15.95
C LEU A 148 12.54 10.32 -15.53
N LYS A 149 13.12 11.51 -15.66
CA LYS A 149 14.49 11.78 -15.25
C LYS A 149 14.54 12.13 -13.76
N LEU A 150 15.59 11.66 -13.07
CA LEU A 150 16.05 12.22 -11.80
C LEU A 150 16.81 13.52 -12.04
#